data_AF-A0A7J8F5W2-F1
#
_entry.id   AF-A0A7J8F5W2-F1
#
_cell.length_a   1.000
_cell.length_b   1.000
_cell.length_c   1.000
_cell.angle_alpha   90.00
_cell.angle_beta   90.00
_cell.angle_gamma   90.00
#
_symmetry.space_group_name_H-M   'P 1'
#
loop_
_entity.id
_entity.type
_entity.pdbx_description
1 polymer ?
#
loop_
_entity_poly.entity_id
_entity_poly.type
_entity_poly.pdbx_seq_one_letter_code
_entity_poly.pdbx_strand_id
1 'polypeptide(L)'
;MADLKHSSLRYELRADLEEERIRQKIADRTSEETIRIYSLRLILNCIVLAVLAACFYAIYRATIFSQEHMKKEIDKMVVGENLLILYLPSIVITLANFITPMIFAKIIHYEDYSPGFEIRLTILRCVFMRLATICVLVFTLGSKITSCDNYSCELCGYNQKLYPCWETQVGQEMYKLMIFDLIIILAVTLFVDFPRKLLVTYCSSWKLMQCWGQQEFAIPDNVLGIVYGQTICWIGAFFSPLLPAIATLKFIIIFYVKEMSLIHTCRPSPRQFRASNSNFFFLLVLLIGLCLAVIPLTISMAHIPSSKACGPFINYNTTWEVIPKTVSTFPGSLQSVVHGVTSEAFAVPFFMIICKSKIVPGEMCRVVFLVASKWHRLPRDLSSLRCSLIMFYFIALAGAHKRVVDQLREQLSLESRDKRYLIQKLTEAQRETRN
;
A
#
# COMPACT_ATOMS: atom_id res chain seq x y z
N MET A 1 -19.29 11.41 -30.86
CA MET A 1 -17.98 11.70 -30.21
C MET A 1 -17.88 13.15 -29.75
N ALA A 2 -18.35 14.14 -30.53
CA ALA A 2 -18.39 15.55 -30.12
C ALA A 2 -19.31 15.80 -28.91
N ASP A 3 -20.51 15.21 -28.85
CA ASP A 3 -21.41 15.34 -27.69
C ASP A 3 -20.85 14.74 -26.39
N LEU A 4 -20.11 13.63 -26.51
CA LEU A 4 -19.40 13.02 -25.37
C LEU A 4 -18.29 13.94 -24.84
N LYS A 5 -17.56 14.63 -25.72
CA LYS A 5 -16.59 15.65 -25.31
C LYS A 5 -17.26 16.88 -24.70
N HIS A 6 -18.36 17.36 -25.28
CA HIS A 6 -19.08 18.53 -24.79
C HIS A 6 -19.71 18.29 -23.41
N SER A 7 -20.29 17.10 -23.19
CA SER A 7 -20.83 16.69 -21.90
C SER A 7 -19.72 16.52 -20.87
N SER A 8 -18.61 15.84 -21.21
CA SER A 8 -17.44 15.74 -20.32
C SER A 8 -16.88 17.10 -19.91
N LEU A 9 -16.69 18.02 -20.86
CA LEU A 9 -16.19 19.37 -20.58
C LEU A 9 -17.15 20.17 -19.68
N ARG A 10 -18.47 20.04 -19.90
CA ARG A 10 -19.49 20.68 -19.06
C ARG A 10 -19.49 20.13 -17.64
N TYR A 11 -19.24 18.83 -17.46
CA TYR A 11 -19.10 18.22 -16.13
C TYR A 11 -17.82 18.68 -15.42
N GLU A 12 -16.69 18.76 -16.12
CA GLU A 12 -15.43 19.29 -15.56
C GLU A 12 -15.60 20.73 -15.10
N LEU A 13 -16.12 21.62 -15.96
CA LEU A 13 -16.38 23.03 -15.62
C LEU A 13 -17.33 23.17 -14.42
N ARG A 14 -18.35 22.31 -14.33
CA ARG A 14 -19.29 22.31 -13.20
C ARG A 14 -18.62 21.87 -11.91
N ALA A 15 -17.78 20.84 -11.95
CA ALA A 15 -17.04 20.37 -10.80
C ALA A 15 -16.04 21.43 -10.29
N ASP A 16 -15.34 22.10 -11.20
CA ASP A 16 -14.39 23.17 -10.86
C ASP A 16 -15.11 24.38 -10.24
N LEU A 17 -16.28 24.77 -10.78
CA LEU A 17 -17.11 25.84 -10.20
C LEU A 17 -17.66 25.48 -8.81
N GLU A 18 -18.05 24.22 -8.61
CA GLU A 18 -18.48 23.74 -7.28
C GLU A 18 -17.31 23.72 -6.29
N GLU A 19 -16.10 23.34 -6.71
CA GLU A 19 -14.90 23.37 -5.86
C GLU A 19 -14.53 24.80 -5.44
N GLU A 20 -14.58 25.77 -6.36
CA GLU A 20 -14.32 27.18 -6.06
C GLU A 20 -15.36 27.79 -5.11
N ARG A 21 -16.66 27.47 -5.30
CA ARG A 21 -17.71 27.88 -4.35
C ARG A 21 -17.47 27.33 -2.94
N ILE A 22 -16.98 26.10 -2.83
CA ILE A 22 -16.64 25.49 -1.54
C ILE A 22 -15.43 26.20 -0.91
N ARG A 23 -14.40 26.57 -1.70
CA ARG A 23 -13.26 27.36 -1.19
C ARG A 23 -13.68 28.73 -0.69
N GLN A 24 -14.57 29.42 -1.41
CA GLN A 24 -15.13 30.70 -0.95
C GLN A 24 -15.86 30.53 0.39
N LYS A 25 -16.73 29.52 0.52
CA LYS A 25 -17.37 29.18 1.80
C LYS A 25 -16.40 28.86 2.93
N ILE A 26 -15.21 28.35 2.64
CA ILE A 26 -14.17 28.08 3.64
C ILE A 26 -13.44 29.36 4.03
N ALA A 27 -13.21 30.27 3.06
CA ALA A 27 -12.58 31.56 3.29
C ALA A 27 -13.46 32.54 4.08
N ASP A 28 -14.79 32.48 3.89
CA ASP A 28 -15.77 33.33 4.56
C ASP A 28 -16.17 32.85 5.97
N ARG A 29 -15.50 31.81 6.52
CA ARG A 29 -15.85 31.25 7.85
C ARG A 29 -15.50 32.20 8.98
N THR A 30 -16.38 32.26 9.97
CA THR A 30 -16.10 32.99 11.21
C THR A 30 -15.07 32.26 12.08
N SER A 31 -14.38 32.99 12.96
CA SER A 31 -13.35 32.42 13.84
C SER A 31 -13.92 31.38 14.81
N GLU A 32 -15.15 31.56 15.30
CA GLU A 32 -15.82 30.63 16.22
C GLU A 32 -16.16 29.29 15.53
N GLU A 33 -16.73 29.36 14.32
CA GLU A 33 -17.00 28.17 13.50
C GLU A 33 -15.70 27.45 13.13
N THR A 34 -14.63 28.20 12.87
CA THR A 34 -13.31 27.65 12.60
C THR A 34 -12.80 26.88 13.81
N ILE A 35 -12.82 27.47 15.02
CA ILE A 35 -12.39 26.79 16.24
C ILE A 35 -13.22 25.52 16.49
N ARG A 36 -14.54 25.56 16.28
CA ARG A 36 -15.42 24.39 16.41
C ARG A 36 -15.08 23.26 15.43
N ILE A 37 -14.80 23.60 14.17
CA ILE A 37 -14.45 22.59 13.15
C ILE A 37 -13.07 21.99 13.42
N TYR A 38 -12.10 22.80 13.85
CA TYR A 38 -10.76 22.30 14.19
C TYR A 38 -10.76 21.43 15.43
N SER A 39 -11.55 21.77 16.47
CA SER A 39 -11.69 20.91 17.65
C SER A 39 -12.39 19.59 17.33
N LEU A 40 -13.44 19.62 16.49
CA LEU A 40 -14.11 18.42 16.01
C LEU A 40 -13.15 17.53 15.19
N ARG A 41 -12.35 18.11 14.30
CA ARG A 41 -11.31 17.39 13.55
C ARG A 41 -10.27 16.78 14.47
N LEU A 42 -9.84 17.47 15.53
CA LEU A 42 -8.92 16.90 16.51
C LEU A 42 -9.50 15.64 17.15
N ILE A 43 -10.75 15.70 17.60
CA ILE A 43 -11.45 14.55 18.22
C ILE A 43 -11.58 13.40 17.22
N LEU A 44 -12.05 13.66 15.99
CA LEU A 44 -12.21 12.62 14.97
C LEU A 44 -10.88 11.98 14.57
N ASN A 45 -9.81 12.77 14.45
CA ASN A 45 -8.47 12.22 14.18
C ASN A 45 -7.91 11.43 15.37
N CYS A 46 -8.20 11.81 16.62
CA CYS A 46 -7.88 10.99 17.78
C CYS A 46 -8.61 9.64 17.75
N ILE A 47 -9.89 9.61 17.32
CA ILE A 47 -10.64 8.36 17.14
C ILE A 47 -9.99 7.50 16.05
N VAL A 48 -9.59 8.09 14.92
CA VAL A 48 -8.86 7.38 13.85
C VAL A 48 -7.59 6.73 14.39
N LEU A 49 -6.79 7.46 15.18
CA LEU A 49 -5.59 6.92 15.80
C LEU A 49 -5.90 5.79 16.80
N ALA A 50 -6.96 5.92 17.58
CA ALA A 50 -7.38 4.87 18.51
C ALA A 50 -7.81 3.58 17.79
N VAL A 51 -8.56 3.70 16.68
CA VAL A 51 -8.94 2.56 15.83
C VAL A 51 -7.70 1.87 15.24
N LEU A 52 -6.75 2.66 14.72
CA LEU A 52 -5.49 2.12 14.19
C LEU A 52 -4.69 1.38 15.27
N ALA A 53 -4.54 1.98 16.45
CA ALA A 53 -3.84 1.36 17.59
C ALA A 53 -4.52 0.06 18.03
N ALA A 54 -5.86 0.03 18.08
CA ALA A 54 -6.62 -1.17 18.42
C ALA A 54 -6.40 -2.28 17.38
N CYS A 55 -6.43 -1.97 16.08
CA CYS A 55 -6.13 -2.94 15.04
C CYS A 55 -4.70 -3.48 15.14
N PHE A 56 -3.71 -2.61 15.34
CA PHE A 56 -2.31 -3.04 15.49
C PHE A 56 -2.10 -3.92 16.71
N TYR A 57 -2.72 -3.55 17.84
CA TYR A 57 -2.69 -4.37 19.05
C TYR A 57 -3.35 -5.73 18.85
N ALA A 58 -4.51 -5.77 18.18
CA ALA A 58 -5.21 -7.01 17.86
C ALA A 58 -4.38 -7.93 16.96
N ILE A 59 -3.74 -7.40 15.92
CA ILE A 59 -2.84 -8.16 15.04
C ILE A 59 -1.64 -8.69 15.81
N TYR A 60 -1.01 -7.85 16.64
CA TYR A 60 0.11 -8.26 17.50
C TYR A 60 -0.28 -9.42 18.42
N ARG A 61 -1.40 -9.28 19.15
CA ARG A 61 -1.91 -10.32 20.05
C ARG A 61 -2.30 -11.59 19.31
N ALA A 62 -3.00 -11.49 18.18
CA ALA A 62 -3.40 -12.61 17.35
C ALA A 62 -2.18 -13.38 16.81
N THR A 63 -1.15 -12.65 16.36
CA THR A 63 0.11 -13.23 15.87
C THR A 63 0.79 -14.01 16.97
N ILE A 64 1.00 -13.41 18.15
CA ILE A 64 1.64 -14.09 19.28
C ILE A 64 0.84 -15.32 19.71
N PHE A 65 -0.47 -15.17 19.86
CA PHE A 65 -1.35 -16.25 20.27
C PHE A 65 -1.30 -17.44 19.30
N SER A 66 -1.34 -17.16 17.99
CA SER A 66 -1.19 -18.16 16.93
C SER A 66 0.16 -18.86 17.02
N GLN A 67 1.27 -18.10 17.15
CA GLN A 67 2.61 -18.70 17.18
C GLN A 67 2.87 -19.58 18.41
N GLU A 68 2.34 -19.21 19.58
CA GLU A 68 2.51 -20.00 20.80
C GLU A 68 1.70 -21.31 20.77
N HIS A 69 0.51 -21.30 20.17
CA HIS A 69 -0.34 -22.49 20.06
C HIS A 69 0.12 -23.45 18.95
N MET A 70 0.64 -22.92 17.84
CA MET A 70 1.24 -23.73 16.77
C MET A 70 2.28 -24.74 17.27
N LYS A 71 3.06 -24.36 18.29
CA LYS A 71 4.05 -25.25 18.89
C LYS A 71 3.43 -26.34 19.78
N LYS A 72 2.39 -26.01 20.56
CA LYS A 72 1.74 -26.96 21.47
C LYS A 72 0.98 -28.05 20.73
N GLU A 73 0.56 -27.78 19.50
CA GLU A 73 -0.25 -28.71 18.70
C GLU A 73 0.56 -29.71 17.88
N ILE A 74 1.84 -29.45 17.59
CA ILE A 74 2.72 -30.50 17.03
C ILE A 74 2.77 -31.73 17.96
N ASP A 75 2.59 -31.52 19.28
CA ASP A 75 2.55 -32.59 20.28
C ASP A 75 1.16 -33.23 20.47
N LYS A 76 0.08 -32.69 19.88
CA LYS A 76 -1.30 -33.16 20.08
C LYS A 76 -2.07 -33.21 18.76
N MET A 77 -2.19 -34.42 18.21
CA MET A 77 -2.95 -34.76 17.01
C MET A 77 -4.46 -34.48 17.17
N VAL A 78 -4.88 -33.23 17.02
CA VAL A 78 -6.27 -32.79 16.85
C VAL A 78 -6.28 -31.87 15.64
N VAL A 79 -7.27 -31.92 14.74
CA VAL A 79 -7.21 -31.24 13.42
C VAL A 79 -8.30 -30.17 13.25
N GLY A 80 -9.32 -30.15 14.13
CA GLY A 80 -10.55 -29.37 13.95
C GLY A 80 -10.56 -27.94 14.51
N GLU A 81 -10.21 -27.74 15.79
CA GLU A 81 -10.21 -26.41 16.44
C GLU A 81 -8.98 -25.55 16.06
N ASN A 82 -7.97 -26.22 15.53
CA ASN A 82 -6.63 -25.73 15.25
C ASN A 82 -6.56 -24.80 14.03
N LEU A 83 -7.47 -24.96 13.08
CA LEU A 83 -7.43 -24.22 11.81
C LEU A 83 -7.78 -22.74 12.00
N LEU A 84 -8.69 -22.42 12.92
CA LEU A 84 -9.03 -21.04 13.25
C LEU A 84 -7.85 -20.31 13.92
N ILE A 85 -7.15 -21.00 14.81
CA ILE A 85 -5.97 -20.46 15.49
C ILE A 85 -4.84 -20.25 14.48
N LEU A 86 -4.62 -21.23 13.59
CA LEU A 86 -3.61 -21.20 12.53
C LEU A 86 -3.75 -20.02 11.57
N TYR A 87 -4.99 -19.64 11.25
CA TYR A 87 -5.30 -18.53 10.34
C TYR A 87 -5.68 -17.23 11.09
N LEU A 88 -5.64 -17.23 12.42
CA LEU A 88 -6.07 -16.09 13.24
C LEU A 88 -5.42 -14.76 12.84
N PRO A 89 -4.09 -14.68 12.59
CA PRO A 89 -3.47 -13.41 12.17
C PRO A 89 -4.01 -12.95 10.81
N SER A 90 -4.21 -13.87 9.87
CA SER A 90 -4.76 -13.57 8.55
C SER A 90 -6.21 -13.10 8.63
N ILE A 91 -7.02 -13.72 9.48
CA ILE A 91 -8.41 -13.33 9.75
C ILE A 91 -8.47 -11.92 10.33
N VAL A 92 -7.67 -11.64 11.37
CA VAL A 92 -7.66 -10.32 12.01
C VAL A 92 -7.17 -9.23 11.05
N ILE A 93 -6.12 -9.49 10.28
CA ILE A 93 -5.59 -8.53 9.29
C ILE A 93 -6.63 -8.23 8.20
N THR A 94 -7.27 -9.25 7.64
CA THR A 94 -8.28 -9.05 6.59
C THR A 94 -9.53 -8.35 7.09
N LEU A 95 -10.03 -8.70 8.29
CA LEU A 95 -11.13 -7.98 8.94
C LEU A 95 -10.77 -6.51 9.18
N ALA A 96 -9.56 -6.23 9.66
CA ALA A 96 -9.10 -4.86 9.86
C ALA A 96 -9.02 -4.10 8.51
N ASN A 97 -8.45 -4.71 7.47
CA ASN A 97 -8.37 -4.12 6.14
C ASN A 97 -9.73 -3.95 5.44
N PHE A 98 -10.79 -4.63 5.89
CA PHE A 98 -12.15 -4.51 5.39
C PHE A 98 -12.99 -3.49 6.18
N ILE A 99 -12.97 -3.58 7.50
CA ILE A 99 -13.81 -2.76 8.41
C ILE A 99 -13.28 -1.34 8.53
N THR A 100 -11.95 -1.17 8.65
CA THR A 100 -11.34 0.14 8.91
C THR A 100 -11.62 1.17 7.79
N PRO A 101 -11.54 0.83 6.48
CA PRO A 101 -11.97 1.73 5.41
C PRO A 101 -13.41 2.21 5.53
N MET A 102 -14.34 1.35 5.96
CA MET A 102 -15.74 1.73 6.16
C MET A 102 -15.90 2.73 7.30
N ILE A 103 -15.18 2.51 8.40
CA ILE A 103 -15.15 3.45 9.53
C ILE A 103 -14.59 4.80 9.08
N PHE A 104 -13.47 4.80 8.34
CA PHE A 104 -12.86 6.03 7.84
C PHE A 104 -13.75 6.80 6.88
N ALA A 105 -14.46 6.11 5.98
CA ALA A 105 -15.43 6.71 5.08
C ALA A 105 -16.59 7.37 5.85
N LYS A 106 -16.99 6.81 7.00
CA LYS A 106 -18.02 7.44 7.84
C LYS A 106 -17.48 8.63 8.63
N ILE A 107 -16.28 8.51 9.20
CA ILE A 107 -15.64 9.58 9.98
C ILE A 107 -15.38 10.82 9.11
N ILE A 108 -14.87 10.62 7.89
CA ILE A 108 -14.43 11.74 7.05
C ILE A 108 -15.60 12.63 6.60
N HIS A 109 -16.80 12.08 6.49
CA HIS A 109 -18.02 12.84 6.22
C HIS A 109 -18.32 13.86 7.33
N TYR A 110 -17.88 13.63 8.56
CA TYR A 110 -18.03 14.59 9.66
C TYR A 110 -16.89 15.61 9.75
N GLU A 111 -15.76 15.38 9.07
CA GLU A 111 -14.61 16.30 9.11
C GLU A 111 -14.79 17.54 8.21
N ASP A 112 -15.89 17.60 7.44
CA ASP A 112 -16.30 18.68 6.53
C ASP A 112 -15.13 19.20 5.67
N TYR A 113 -14.43 18.27 5.02
CA TYR A 113 -13.37 18.59 4.05
C TYR A 113 -13.94 18.84 2.65
N SER A 114 -13.12 19.39 1.75
CA SER A 114 -13.50 19.45 0.35
C SER A 114 -13.56 18.04 -0.25
N PRO A 115 -14.48 17.75 -1.20
CA PRO A 115 -14.67 16.39 -1.75
C PRO A 115 -13.39 15.77 -2.33
N GLY A 116 -12.52 16.58 -2.93
CA GLY A 116 -11.23 16.11 -3.46
C GLY A 116 -10.21 15.76 -2.36
N PHE A 117 -10.22 16.49 -1.24
CA PHE A 117 -9.36 16.18 -0.09
C PHE A 117 -9.87 14.95 0.66
N GLU A 118 -11.19 14.79 0.79
CA GLU A 118 -11.85 13.62 1.38
C GLU A 118 -11.39 12.32 0.71
N ILE A 119 -11.44 12.26 -0.62
CA ILE A 119 -11.00 11.07 -1.38
C ILE A 119 -9.51 10.79 -1.14
N ARG A 120 -8.64 11.81 -1.25
CA ARG A 120 -7.19 11.65 -1.06
C ARG A 120 -6.84 11.18 0.34
N LEU A 121 -7.46 11.77 1.36
CA LEU A 121 -7.22 11.41 2.76
C LEU A 121 -7.74 10.00 3.07
N THR A 122 -8.90 9.61 2.52
CA THR A 122 -9.44 8.26 2.68
C THR A 122 -8.53 7.21 2.04
N ILE A 123 -8.07 7.46 0.82
CA ILE A 123 -7.11 6.60 0.11
C ILE A 123 -5.83 6.50 0.93
N LEU A 124 -5.27 7.62 1.39
CA LEU A 124 -4.05 7.65 2.22
C LEU A 124 -4.21 6.83 3.51
N ARG A 125 -5.33 7.00 4.23
CA ARG A 125 -5.64 6.24 5.44
C ARG A 125 -5.78 4.74 5.15
N CYS A 126 -6.39 4.35 4.02
CA CYS A 126 -6.49 2.96 3.58
C CYS A 126 -5.12 2.36 3.22
N VAL A 127 -4.26 3.12 2.51
CA VAL A 127 -2.89 2.70 2.20
C VAL A 127 -2.10 2.48 3.49
N PHE A 128 -2.12 3.48 4.37
CA PHE A 128 -1.43 3.42 5.65
C PHE A 128 -1.86 2.19 6.42
N MET A 129 -3.17 1.96 6.53
CA MET A 129 -3.71 0.78 7.21
C MET A 129 -3.18 -0.53 6.60
N ARG A 130 -3.36 -0.72 5.28
CA ARG A 130 -2.94 -1.94 4.57
C ARG A 130 -1.45 -2.23 4.74
N LEU A 131 -0.59 -1.24 4.55
CA LEU A 131 0.86 -1.42 4.69
C LEU A 131 1.27 -1.59 6.15
N ALA A 132 0.67 -0.84 7.07
CA ALA A 132 0.98 -0.95 8.50
C ALA A 132 0.59 -2.31 9.08
N THR A 133 -0.50 -2.94 8.60
CA THR A 133 -0.83 -4.31 9.04
C THR A 133 0.27 -5.32 8.69
N ILE A 134 0.89 -5.20 7.50
CA ILE A 134 2.04 -6.03 7.10
C ILE A 134 3.26 -5.70 7.97
N CYS A 135 3.55 -4.41 8.20
CA CYS A 135 4.64 -3.99 9.10
C CYS A 135 4.52 -4.64 10.47
N VAL A 136 3.33 -4.56 11.09
CA VAL A 136 3.09 -5.11 12.43
C VAL A 136 3.28 -6.63 12.42
N LEU A 137 2.78 -7.34 11.41
CA LEU A 137 2.96 -8.78 11.28
C LEU A 137 4.44 -9.15 11.19
N VAL A 138 5.19 -8.56 10.25
CA VAL A 138 6.62 -8.86 10.04
C VAL A 138 7.46 -8.48 11.25
N PHE A 139 7.18 -7.32 11.86
CA PHE A 139 7.89 -6.89 13.07
C PHE A 139 7.62 -7.83 14.25
N THR A 140 6.36 -8.25 14.44
CA THR A 140 5.98 -9.18 15.51
C THR A 140 6.65 -10.54 15.34
N LEU A 141 6.64 -11.08 14.11
CA LEU A 141 7.34 -12.32 13.77
C LEU A 141 8.84 -12.20 14.03
N GLY A 142 9.48 -11.17 13.47
CA GLY A 142 10.91 -10.92 13.64
C GLY A 142 11.30 -10.80 15.11
N SER A 143 10.56 -10.00 15.88
CA SER A 143 10.78 -9.82 17.32
C SER A 143 10.68 -11.14 18.08
N LYS A 144 9.68 -11.98 17.79
CA LYS A 144 9.53 -13.28 18.45
C LYS A 144 10.61 -14.30 18.05
N ILE A 145 11.08 -14.24 16.81
CA ILE A 145 12.19 -15.10 16.34
C ILE A 145 13.50 -14.72 17.04
N THR A 146 13.78 -13.42 17.19
CA THR A 146 15.03 -12.93 17.80
C THR A 146 14.98 -12.81 19.33
N SER A 147 13.79 -12.86 19.94
CA SER A 147 13.63 -12.78 21.39
C SER A 147 13.81 -14.16 22.04
N CYS A 148 14.87 -14.33 22.81
CA CYS A 148 15.01 -15.44 23.77
C CYS A 148 14.63 -14.95 25.17
N ASP A 149 14.02 -15.82 25.98
CA ASP A 149 13.63 -15.52 27.37
C ASP A 149 14.87 -15.50 28.29
N ASN A 150 14.76 -15.99 29.54
CA ASN A 150 15.80 -16.00 30.58
C ASN A 150 17.16 -16.65 30.22
N TYR A 151 17.35 -17.13 29.00
CA TYR A 151 18.61 -17.60 28.46
C TYR A 151 19.01 -16.74 27.26
N SER A 152 20.28 -16.39 27.18
CA SER A 152 20.86 -15.75 26.00
C SER A 152 20.71 -16.67 24.78
N CYS A 153 20.45 -16.10 23.60
CA CYS A 153 20.45 -16.85 22.33
C CYS A 153 21.87 -17.28 21.92
N GLU A 154 22.70 -17.77 22.85
CA GLU A 154 24.15 -17.92 22.69
C GLU A 154 24.55 -18.95 21.64
N LEU A 155 23.76 -20.02 21.47
CA LEU A 155 24.15 -21.11 20.55
C LEU A 155 23.85 -20.79 19.08
N CYS A 156 22.69 -20.18 18.80
CA CYS A 156 22.19 -20.01 17.43
C CYS A 156 21.79 -18.58 17.08
N GLY A 157 21.84 -17.63 18.01
CA GLY A 157 21.47 -16.22 17.76
C GLY A 157 19.98 -15.96 17.46
N TYR A 158 19.13 -16.98 17.62
CA TYR A 158 17.67 -16.89 17.54
C TYR A 158 17.01 -17.91 18.49
N ASN A 159 15.70 -17.80 18.70
CA ASN A 159 14.94 -18.69 19.57
C ASN A 159 14.66 -20.05 18.90
N GLN A 160 15.67 -20.92 18.86
CA GLN A 160 15.59 -22.25 18.24
C GLN A 160 14.56 -23.16 18.92
N LYS A 161 14.31 -22.99 20.22
CA LYS A 161 13.34 -23.81 20.95
C LYS A 161 11.92 -23.57 20.45
N LEU A 162 11.56 -22.32 20.14
CA LEU A 162 10.23 -21.95 19.66
C LEU A 162 10.13 -21.96 18.13
N TYR A 163 11.20 -21.59 17.44
CA TYR A 163 11.25 -21.42 15.98
C TYR A 163 12.43 -22.19 15.38
N PRO A 164 12.48 -23.53 15.42
CA PRO A 164 13.60 -24.30 14.88
C PRO A 164 13.81 -24.07 13.37
N CYS A 165 12.71 -23.77 12.66
CA CYS A 165 12.59 -23.55 11.22
C CYS A 165 11.97 -22.19 10.89
N TRP A 166 12.56 -21.12 11.43
CA TRP A 166 11.93 -19.81 11.40
C TRP A 166 11.70 -19.27 9.98
N GLU A 167 12.58 -19.54 9.00
CA GLU A 167 12.37 -19.09 7.61
C GLU A 167 11.08 -19.67 7.03
N THR A 168 10.86 -20.97 7.26
CA THR A 168 9.66 -21.67 6.78
C THR A 168 8.41 -21.09 7.42
N GLN A 169 8.47 -20.74 8.71
CA GLN A 169 7.34 -20.18 9.45
C GLN A 169 6.96 -18.79 8.94
N VAL A 170 7.94 -17.93 8.63
CA VAL A 170 7.68 -16.65 7.96
C VAL A 170 7.03 -16.86 6.59
N GLY A 171 7.53 -17.82 5.80
CA GLY A 171 6.94 -18.18 4.52
C GLY A 171 5.49 -18.69 4.64
N GLN A 172 5.20 -19.49 5.66
CA GLN A 172 3.85 -19.98 5.94
C GLN A 172 2.88 -18.86 6.27
N GLU A 173 3.28 -17.86 7.07
CA GLU A 173 2.41 -16.72 7.38
C GLU A 173 2.09 -15.90 6.12
N MET A 174 3.08 -15.63 5.26
CA MET A 174 2.85 -14.92 3.99
C MET A 174 1.97 -15.72 3.03
N TYR A 175 2.15 -17.05 2.99
CA TYR A 175 1.31 -17.97 2.22
C TYR A 175 -0.14 -17.95 2.69
N LYS A 176 -0.40 -18.10 4.00
CA LYS A 176 -1.75 -18.07 4.58
C LYS A 176 -2.43 -16.75 4.27
N LEU A 177 -1.74 -15.63 4.44
CA LEU A 177 -2.27 -14.31 4.18
C LEU A 177 -2.64 -14.13 2.69
N MET A 178 -1.80 -14.63 1.77
CA MET A 178 -2.06 -14.57 0.33
C MET A 178 -3.32 -15.33 -0.08
N ILE A 179 -3.46 -16.58 0.40
CA ILE A 179 -4.61 -17.45 0.12
C ILE A 179 -5.88 -16.91 0.78
N PHE A 180 -5.79 -16.48 2.05
CA PHE A 180 -6.94 -15.96 2.78
C PHE A 180 -7.48 -14.67 2.14
N ASP A 181 -6.59 -13.79 1.67
CA ASP A 181 -7.00 -12.60 0.91
C ASP A 181 -7.73 -12.96 -0.40
N LEU A 182 -7.29 -13.99 -1.13
CA LEU A 182 -8.02 -14.49 -2.30
C LEU A 182 -9.43 -14.98 -1.92
N ILE A 183 -9.54 -15.80 -0.87
CA ILE A 183 -10.82 -16.35 -0.40
C ILE A 183 -11.77 -15.21 -0.02
N ILE A 184 -11.31 -14.21 0.73
CA ILE A 184 -12.14 -13.08 1.15
C ILE A 184 -12.57 -12.23 -0.04
N ILE A 185 -11.68 -11.94 -1.00
CA ILE A 185 -12.05 -11.18 -2.21
C ILE A 185 -13.13 -11.92 -3.00
N LEU A 186 -13.00 -13.24 -3.18
CA LEU A 186 -14.02 -14.07 -3.83
C LEU A 186 -15.34 -14.06 -3.04
N ALA A 187 -15.27 -14.28 -1.73
CA ALA A 187 -16.44 -14.34 -0.85
C ALA A 187 -17.20 -13.01 -0.83
N VAL A 188 -16.51 -11.87 -0.72
CA VAL A 188 -17.15 -10.54 -0.79
C VAL A 188 -17.80 -10.32 -2.15
N THR A 189 -17.12 -10.70 -3.25
CA THR A 189 -17.69 -10.52 -4.59
C THR A 189 -18.95 -11.38 -4.79
N LEU A 190 -18.95 -12.62 -4.31
CA LEU A 190 -20.05 -13.57 -4.49
C LEU A 190 -21.22 -13.38 -3.50
N PHE A 191 -20.93 -13.11 -2.23
CA PHE A 191 -21.93 -13.07 -1.16
C PHE A 191 -22.33 -11.66 -0.73
N VAL A 192 -21.58 -10.63 -1.13
CA VAL A 192 -21.91 -9.23 -0.79
C VAL A 192 -22.26 -8.45 -2.06
N ASP A 193 -21.34 -8.37 -3.03
CA ASP A 193 -21.53 -7.52 -4.20
C ASP A 193 -22.67 -8.01 -5.10
N PHE A 194 -22.69 -9.30 -5.43
CA PHE A 194 -23.72 -9.88 -6.29
C PHE A 194 -25.13 -9.86 -5.66
N PRO A 195 -25.34 -10.28 -4.41
CA PRO A 195 -26.65 -10.21 -3.76
C PRO A 195 -27.12 -8.77 -3.57
N ARG A 196 -26.21 -7.82 -3.28
CA ARG A 196 -26.57 -6.40 -3.21
C ARG A 196 -27.17 -5.90 -4.51
N LYS A 197 -26.60 -6.27 -5.67
CA LYS A 197 -27.17 -5.92 -6.97
C LYS A 197 -28.56 -6.52 -7.18
N LEU A 198 -28.73 -7.81 -6.86
CA LEU A 198 -30.01 -8.51 -6.97
C LEU A 198 -31.08 -7.80 -6.13
N LEU A 199 -30.79 -7.57 -4.84
CA LEU A 199 -31.73 -6.97 -3.91
C LEU A 199 -32.10 -5.53 -4.28
N VAL A 200 -31.14 -4.70 -4.73
CA VAL A 200 -31.44 -3.32 -5.19
C VAL A 200 -32.32 -3.32 -6.44
N THR A 201 -32.17 -4.31 -7.32
CA THR A 201 -32.92 -4.38 -8.58
C THR A 201 -34.34 -4.94 -8.39
N TYR A 202 -34.49 -6.00 -7.59
CA TYR A 202 -35.76 -6.71 -7.43
C TYR A 202 -36.58 -6.22 -6.23
N CYS A 203 -35.96 -5.76 -5.15
CA CYS A 203 -36.64 -5.28 -3.95
C CYS A 203 -36.69 -3.73 -3.90
N SER A 204 -37.13 -3.10 -4.99
CA SER A 204 -37.23 -1.64 -5.10
C SER A 204 -38.26 -1.00 -4.16
N SER A 205 -39.10 -1.80 -3.49
CA SER A 205 -40.13 -1.33 -2.55
C SER A 205 -39.58 -0.96 -1.17
N TRP A 206 -38.36 -1.39 -0.82
CA TRP A 206 -37.74 -1.07 0.48
C TRP A 206 -36.80 0.15 0.35
N LYS A 207 -37.22 1.30 0.91
CA LYS A 207 -36.42 2.55 0.92
C LYS A 207 -35.00 2.37 1.48
N LEU A 208 -34.81 1.44 2.43
CA LEU A 208 -33.47 1.12 2.96
C LEU A 208 -32.55 0.55 1.88
N MET A 209 -33.06 -0.34 1.02
CA MET A 209 -32.26 -0.96 -0.05
C MET A 209 -31.89 0.04 -1.14
N GLN A 210 -32.81 0.96 -1.43
CA GLN A 210 -32.58 2.05 -2.38
C GLN A 210 -31.56 3.08 -1.85
N CYS A 211 -31.53 3.31 -0.53
CA CYS A 211 -30.52 4.13 0.14
C CYS A 211 -29.14 3.47 0.14
N TRP A 212 -29.09 2.14 0.31
CA TRP A 212 -27.83 1.39 0.27
C TRP A 212 -27.19 1.41 -1.11
N GLY A 213 -28.00 1.46 -2.18
CA GLY A 213 -27.55 1.72 -3.55
C GLY A 213 -26.68 0.60 -4.16
N GLN A 214 -26.39 0.73 -5.45
CA GLN A 214 -25.48 -0.18 -6.16
C GLN A 214 -24.02 0.12 -5.82
N GLN A 215 -23.16 -0.90 -5.87
CA GLN A 215 -21.72 -0.74 -5.65
C GLN A 215 -21.08 0.05 -6.80
N GLU A 216 -20.29 1.07 -6.47
CA GLU A 216 -19.48 1.81 -7.42
C GLU A 216 -18.10 1.14 -7.57
N PHE A 217 -17.57 1.10 -8.80
CA PHE A 217 -16.23 0.58 -9.04
C PHE A 217 -15.16 1.64 -8.77
N ALA A 218 -14.52 1.56 -7.60
CA ALA A 218 -13.42 2.43 -7.24
C ALA A 218 -12.08 1.87 -7.76
N ILE A 219 -11.48 2.54 -8.75
CA ILE A 219 -10.15 2.18 -9.28
C ILE A 219 -9.07 2.19 -8.17
N PRO A 220 -8.97 3.22 -7.30
CA PRO A 220 -7.93 3.27 -6.29
C PRO A 220 -7.93 2.06 -5.35
N ASP A 221 -9.09 1.62 -4.88
CA ASP A 221 -9.18 0.51 -3.92
C ASP A 221 -8.70 -0.81 -4.51
N ASN A 222 -9.00 -1.06 -5.78
CA ASN A 222 -8.53 -2.24 -6.50
C ASN A 222 -7.00 -2.19 -6.73
N VAL A 223 -6.46 -1.02 -7.11
CA VAL A 223 -5.00 -0.83 -7.27
C VAL A 223 -4.27 -1.04 -5.94
N LEU A 224 -4.83 -0.53 -4.83
CA LEU A 224 -4.27 -0.74 -3.49
C LEU A 224 -4.32 -2.22 -3.06
N GLY A 225 -5.36 -2.95 -3.45
CA GLY A 225 -5.41 -4.40 -3.28
C GLY A 225 -4.29 -5.12 -4.02
N ILE A 226 -3.97 -4.69 -5.25
CA ILE A 226 -2.86 -5.24 -6.03
C ILE A 226 -1.52 -4.97 -5.34
N VAL A 227 -1.26 -3.72 -4.95
CA VAL A 227 0.01 -3.34 -4.28
C VAL A 227 0.20 -4.10 -2.97
N TYR A 228 -0.88 -4.29 -2.20
CA TYR A 228 -0.87 -5.10 -0.99
C TYR A 228 -0.46 -6.55 -1.28
N GLY A 229 -1.08 -7.19 -2.28
CA GLY A 229 -0.72 -8.55 -2.70
C GLY A 229 0.72 -8.67 -3.20
N GLN A 230 1.20 -7.69 -3.98
CA GLN A 230 2.59 -7.63 -4.45
C GLN A 230 3.58 -7.53 -3.27
N THR A 231 3.26 -6.71 -2.26
CA THR A 231 4.09 -6.55 -1.07
C THR A 231 4.26 -7.86 -0.30
N ILE A 232 3.15 -8.61 -0.11
CA ILE A 232 3.20 -9.95 0.52
C ILE A 232 4.05 -10.91 -0.31
N CYS A 233 3.86 -10.91 -1.63
CA CYS A 233 4.63 -11.76 -2.54
C CYS A 233 6.13 -11.45 -2.45
N TRP A 234 6.52 -10.18 -2.42
CA TRP A 234 7.92 -9.78 -2.34
C TRP A 234 8.58 -10.16 -1.02
N ILE A 235 7.87 -10.01 0.11
CA ILE A 235 8.36 -10.45 1.43
C ILE A 235 8.53 -11.97 1.43
N GLY A 236 7.52 -12.71 0.97
CA GLY A 236 7.48 -14.15 1.09
C GLY A 236 8.22 -14.92 -0.01
N ALA A 237 8.55 -14.30 -1.15
CA ALA A 237 9.18 -14.99 -2.29
C ALA A 237 10.51 -15.66 -1.92
N PHE A 238 11.28 -15.04 -1.04
CA PHE A 238 12.54 -15.60 -0.55
C PHE A 238 12.31 -16.82 0.35
N PHE A 239 11.32 -16.76 1.26
CA PHE A 239 11.04 -17.80 2.25
C PHE A 239 10.19 -18.96 1.68
N SER A 240 9.38 -18.69 0.66
CA SER A 240 8.49 -19.63 -0.01
C SER A 240 8.57 -19.43 -1.53
N PRO A 241 9.40 -20.20 -2.25
CA PRO A 241 9.64 -20.00 -3.68
C PRO A 241 8.40 -20.31 -4.55
N LEU A 242 7.40 -20.99 -4.01
CA LEU A 242 6.12 -21.24 -4.69
C LEU A 242 5.17 -20.03 -4.62
N LEU A 243 5.41 -19.08 -3.70
CA LEU A 243 4.52 -17.95 -3.46
C LEU A 243 4.31 -17.06 -4.70
N PRO A 244 5.33 -16.75 -5.54
CA PRO A 244 5.12 -16.02 -6.79
C PRO A 244 4.16 -16.71 -7.74
N ALA A 245 4.24 -18.03 -7.90
CA ALA A 245 3.33 -18.79 -8.77
C ALA A 245 1.88 -18.72 -8.26
N ILE A 246 1.69 -18.82 -6.94
CA ILE A 246 0.38 -18.67 -6.30
C ILE A 246 -0.15 -17.24 -6.48
N ALA A 247 0.72 -16.22 -6.32
CA ALA A 247 0.35 -14.82 -6.53
C ALA A 247 -0.07 -14.57 -7.98
N THR A 248 0.64 -15.14 -8.96
CA THR A 248 0.26 -15.06 -10.38
C THR A 248 -1.12 -15.68 -10.62
N LEU A 249 -1.36 -16.91 -10.12
CA LEU A 249 -2.66 -17.57 -10.22
C LEU A 249 -3.77 -16.72 -9.57
N LYS A 250 -3.51 -16.19 -8.37
CA LYS A 250 -4.44 -15.29 -7.66
C LYS A 250 -4.78 -14.07 -8.51
N PHE A 251 -3.80 -13.38 -9.09
CA PHE A 251 -4.08 -12.18 -9.88
C PHE A 251 -4.86 -12.49 -11.15
N ILE A 252 -4.64 -13.64 -11.78
CA ILE A 252 -5.45 -14.10 -12.92
C ILE A 252 -6.90 -14.30 -12.51
N ILE A 253 -7.14 -15.00 -11.38
CA ILE A 253 -8.50 -15.22 -10.86
C ILE A 253 -9.18 -13.89 -10.51
N ILE A 254 -8.48 -13.02 -9.78
CA ILE A 254 -9.01 -11.71 -9.36
C ILE A 254 -9.34 -10.84 -10.59
N PHE A 255 -8.51 -10.89 -11.64
CA PHE A 255 -8.75 -10.14 -12.87
C PHE A 255 -10.11 -10.50 -13.47
N TYR A 256 -10.36 -11.78 -13.75
CA TYR A 256 -11.63 -12.21 -14.35
C TYR A 256 -12.83 -11.98 -13.42
N VAL A 257 -12.67 -12.19 -12.11
CA VAL A 257 -13.74 -11.96 -11.13
C VAL A 257 -14.11 -10.47 -11.06
N LYS A 258 -13.11 -9.58 -11.05
CA LYS A 258 -13.34 -8.13 -11.02
C LYS A 258 -13.86 -7.60 -12.35
N GLU A 259 -13.42 -8.15 -13.48
CA GLU A 259 -14.00 -7.84 -14.80
C GLU A 259 -15.48 -8.20 -14.84
N MET A 260 -15.84 -9.41 -14.42
CA MET A 260 -17.24 -9.84 -14.37
C MET A 260 -18.07 -8.97 -13.43
N SER A 261 -17.55 -8.64 -12.25
CA SER A 261 -18.20 -7.73 -11.30
C SER A 261 -18.37 -6.32 -11.86
N LEU A 262 -17.37 -5.79 -12.57
CA LEU A 262 -17.42 -4.46 -13.20
C LEU A 262 -18.52 -4.40 -14.27
N ILE A 263 -18.59 -5.39 -15.16
CA ILE A 263 -19.54 -5.41 -16.28
C ILE A 263 -20.96 -5.69 -15.80
N HIS A 264 -21.11 -6.64 -14.87
CA HIS A 264 -22.43 -7.14 -14.50
C HIS A 264 -22.96 -6.54 -13.21
N THR A 265 -22.15 -6.10 -12.25
CA THR A 265 -22.61 -5.75 -10.90
C THR A 265 -22.50 -4.26 -10.60
N CYS A 266 -21.44 -3.60 -11.07
CA CYS A 266 -21.13 -2.22 -10.71
C CYS A 266 -21.86 -1.18 -11.56
N ARG A 267 -22.17 -0.03 -10.95
CA ARG A 267 -22.58 1.18 -11.66
C ARG A 267 -21.34 2.00 -12.05
N PRO A 268 -21.31 2.63 -13.25
CA PRO A 268 -20.23 3.57 -13.60
C PRO A 268 -20.19 4.75 -12.64
N SER A 269 -19.00 5.09 -12.15
CA SER A 269 -18.81 6.22 -11.24
C SER A 269 -19.15 7.55 -11.96
N PRO A 270 -19.99 8.43 -11.38
CA PRO A 270 -20.33 9.71 -12.01
C PRO A 270 -19.17 10.72 -12.02
N ARG A 271 -18.12 10.49 -11.21
CA ARG A 271 -16.93 11.33 -11.12
C ARG A 271 -15.85 10.82 -12.06
N GLN A 272 -15.41 11.66 -13.00
CA GLN A 272 -14.31 11.33 -13.91
C GLN A 272 -12.98 11.42 -13.13
N PHE A 273 -12.29 10.30 -12.98
CA PHE A 273 -11.01 10.26 -12.28
C PHE A 273 -9.90 10.83 -13.16
N ARG A 274 -9.28 11.94 -12.76
CA ARG A 274 -8.16 12.55 -13.50
C ARG A 274 -6.91 11.67 -13.36
N ALA A 275 -6.70 10.78 -14.35
CA ALA A 275 -5.68 9.74 -14.31
C ALA A 275 -4.23 10.24 -14.13
N SER A 276 -3.90 11.47 -14.54
CA SER A 276 -2.51 11.98 -14.56
C SER A 276 -1.89 12.21 -13.18
N ASN A 277 -2.66 12.69 -12.19
CA ASN A 277 -2.14 12.97 -10.85
C ASN A 277 -2.08 11.71 -9.96
N SER A 278 -2.91 10.71 -10.25
CA SER A 278 -3.06 9.52 -9.42
C SER A 278 -1.99 8.45 -9.69
N ASN A 279 -1.45 8.40 -10.91
CA ASN A 279 -0.36 7.48 -11.26
C ASN A 279 0.87 7.67 -10.36
N PHE A 280 1.27 8.93 -10.11
CA PHE A 280 2.38 9.23 -9.20
C PHE A 280 2.12 8.72 -7.79
N PHE A 281 0.89 8.90 -7.29
CA PHE A 281 0.49 8.41 -5.98
C PHE A 281 0.62 6.88 -5.90
N PHE A 282 0.08 6.13 -6.85
CA PHE A 282 0.17 4.67 -6.83
C PHE A 282 1.60 4.16 -6.99
N LEU A 283 2.42 4.80 -7.82
CA LEU A 283 3.86 4.51 -7.94
C LEU A 283 4.61 4.74 -6.62
N LEU A 284 4.30 5.83 -5.91
CA LEU A 284 4.87 6.09 -4.58
C LEU A 284 4.48 5.00 -3.58
N VAL A 285 3.21 4.59 -3.55
CA VAL A 285 2.73 3.54 -2.65
C VAL A 285 3.40 2.19 -2.96
N LEU A 286 3.57 1.87 -4.25
CA LEU A 286 4.30 0.69 -4.70
C LEU A 286 5.76 0.70 -4.22
N LEU A 287 6.43 1.86 -4.31
CA LEU A 287 7.79 2.04 -3.80
C LEU A 287 7.86 1.84 -2.29
N ILE A 288 6.89 2.36 -1.52
CA ILE A 288 6.84 2.13 -0.07
C ILE A 288 6.67 0.64 0.23
N GLY A 289 5.79 -0.05 -0.48
CA GLY A 289 5.62 -1.50 -0.38
C GLY A 289 6.91 -2.27 -0.70
N LEU A 290 7.67 -1.84 -1.70
CA LEU A 290 8.96 -2.44 -2.04
C LEU A 290 9.99 -2.25 -0.93
N CYS A 291 10.10 -1.04 -0.38
CA CYS A 291 10.98 -0.77 0.77
C CYS A 291 10.60 -1.63 1.98
N LEU A 292 9.30 -1.77 2.24
CA LEU A 292 8.75 -2.60 3.32
C LEU A 292 9.07 -4.08 3.13
N ALA A 293 9.25 -4.55 1.89
CA ALA A 293 9.70 -5.90 1.61
C ALA A 293 11.22 -6.08 1.71
N VAL A 294 11.99 -5.19 1.08
CA VAL A 294 13.45 -5.31 0.97
C VAL A 294 14.16 -5.08 2.29
N ILE A 295 13.70 -4.14 3.13
CA ILE A 295 14.39 -3.80 4.39
C ILE A 295 14.36 -4.98 5.38
N PRO A 296 13.20 -5.58 5.73
CA PRO A 296 13.18 -6.72 6.64
C PRO A 296 13.90 -7.93 6.04
N LEU A 297 13.76 -8.16 4.73
CA LEU A 297 14.43 -9.26 4.04
C LEU A 297 15.96 -9.14 4.15
N THR A 298 16.52 -7.98 3.84
CA THR A 298 17.98 -7.77 3.89
C THR A 298 18.52 -7.86 5.32
N ILE A 299 17.80 -7.31 6.32
CA ILE A 299 18.13 -7.50 7.74
C ILE A 299 18.12 -8.98 8.10
N SER A 300 17.08 -9.72 7.70
CA SER A 300 16.96 -11.14 8.00
C SER A 300 18.08 -11.99 7.36
N MET A 301 18.47 -11.69 6.12
CA MET A 301 19.52 -12.43 5.41
C MET A 301 20.93 -12.13 5.93
N ALA A 302 21.17 -10.90 6.41
CA ALA A 302 22.50 -10.43 6.81
C ALA A 302 22.79 -10.58 8.32
N HIS A 303 21.77 -10.44 9.17
CA HIS A 303 21.95 -10.39 10.62
C HIS A 303 21.35 -11.56 11.38
N ILE A 304 20.26 -12.17 10.89
CA ILE A 304 19.65 -13.30 11.56
C ILE A 304 20.37 -14.58 11.11
N PRO A 305 20.87 -15.41 12.04
CA PRO A 305 21.52 -16.66 11.66
C PRO A 305 20.55 -17.61 10.97
N SER A 306 21.05 -18.37 9.99
CA SER A 306 20.27 -19.35 9.26
C SER A 306 19.78 -20.47 10.19
N SER A 307 18.57 -21.00 9.93
CA SER A 307 18.05 -22.10 10.75
C SER A 307 18.99 -23.30 10.72
N LYS A 308 19.26 -23.85 11.91
CA LYS A 308 20.12 -25.04 12.06
C LYS A 308 19.38 -26.37 11.95
N ALA A 309 18.05 -26.34 12.09
CA ALA A 309 17.23 -27.56 12.03
C ALA A 309 16.78 -27.92 10.61
N CYS A 310 16.67 -26.95 9.70
CA CYS A 310 16.11 -27.17 8.37
C CYS A 310 16.49 -26.05 7.38
N GLY A 311 16.19 -26.28 6.10
CA GLY A 311 16.38 -25.31 5.02
C GLY A 311 17.69 -25.52 4.25
N PRO A 312 17.88 -24.80 3.14
CA PRO A 312 19.05 -24.96 2.27
C PRO A 312 20.32 -24.34 2.86
N PHE A 313 20.22 -23.53 3.91
CA PHE A 313 21.31 -22.71 4.45
C PHE A 313 21.88 -23.19 5.80
N ILE A 314 21.56 -24.42 6.22
CA ILE A 314 21.96 -24.99 7.53
C ILE A 314 23.47 -24.88 7.80
N ASN A 315 24.28 -25.11 6.76
CA ASN A 315 25.74 -25.14 6.83
C ASN A 315 26.39 -23.74 6.84
N TYR A 316 25.60 -22.68 6.77
CA TYR A 316 26.07 -21.28 6.75
C TYR A 316 25.68 -20.59 8.04
N ASN A 317 26.48 -19.61 8.48
CA ASN A 317 26.11 -18.85 9.67
C ASN A 317 25.00 -17.85 9.34
N THR A 318 25.10 -17.21 8.18
CA THR A 318 24.06 -16.35 7.61
C THR A 318 23.75 -16.77 6.17
N THR A 319 22.53 -16.48 5.72
CA THR A 319 22.11 -16.74 4.34
C THR A 319 22.99 -16.00 3.34
N TRP A 320 23.45 -14.80 3.68
CA TRP A 320 24.28 -13.97 2.79
C TRP A 320 25.64 -14.61 2.44
N GLU A 321 26.20 -15.46 3.31
CA GLU A 321 27.51 -16.12 3.08
C GLU A 321 27.53 -17.07 1.88
N VAL A 322 26.37 -17.55 1.45
CA VAL A 322 26.23 -18.50 0.33
C VAL A 322 26.64 -17.84 -0.98
N ILE A 323 26.32 -16.55 -1.15
CA ILE A 323 26.53 -15.81 -2.40
C ILE A 323 28.02 -15.76 -2.77
N PRO A 324 28.93 -15.20 -1.94
CA PRO A 324 30.35 -15.12 -2.30
C PRO A 324 30.99 -16.50 -2.45
N LYS A 325 30.61 -17.49 -1.63
CA LYS A 325 31.10 -18.87 -1.75
C LYS A 325 30.68 -19.52 -3.08
N THR A 326 29.44 -19.30 -3.52
CA THR A 326 28.95 -19.81 -4.80
C THR A 326 29.60 -19.10 -5.99
N VAL A 327 29.81 -17.78 -5.90
CA VAL A 327 30.51 -17.03 -6.96
C VAL A 327 31.96 -17.51 -7.12
N SER A 328 32.61 -17.95 -6.03
CA SER A 328 33.98 -18.48 -6.09
C SER A 328 34.12 -19.85 -6.76
N THR A 329 33.04 -20.62 -6.91
CA THR A 329 33.07 -21.93 -7.60
C THR A 329 32.81 -21.82 -9.11
N PHE A 330 32.46 -20.63 -9.60
CA PHE A 330 32.21 -20.39 -11.02
C PHE A 330 33.52 -20.32 -11.84
N PRO A 331 33.47 -20.63 -13.15
CA PRO A 331 34.63 -20.44 -14.02
C PRO A 331 35.03 -18.95 -14.06
N GLY A 332 36.33 -18.67 -14.21
CA GLY A 332 36.89 -17.32 -14.07
C GLY A 332 36.22 -16.26 -14.96
N SER A 333 35.77 -16.64 -16.15
CA SER A 333 34.99 -15.77 -17.04
C SER A 333 33.65 -15.32 -16.43
N LEU A 334 32.91 -16.26 -15.83
CA LEU A 334 31.62 -15.99 -15.20
C LEU A 334 31.81 -15.20 -13.89
N GLN A 335 32.88 -15.47 -13.16
CA GLN A 335 33.25 -14.70 -11.96
C GLN A 335 33.52 -13.22 -12.32
N SER A 336 34.30 -12.95 -13.37
CA SER A 336 34.55 -11.57 -13.84
C SER A 336 33.27 -10.88 -14.30
N VAL A 337 32.35 -11.59 -14.96
CA VAL A 337 31.04 -11.05 -15.34
C VAL A 337 30.21 -10.69 -14.11
N VAL A 338 30.12 -11.58 -13.12
CA VAL A 338 29.34 -11.33 -11.89
C VAL A 338 29.92 -10.16 -11.10
N HIS A 339 31.24 -10.07 -10.96
CA HIS A 339 31.88 -8.91 -10.32
C HIS A 339 31.69 -7.62 -11.13
N GLY A 340 31.71 -7.71 -12.47
CA GLY A 340 31.40 -6.59 -13.35
C GLY A 340 29.97 -6.08 -13.14
N VAL A 341 28.98 -6.96 -13.14
CA VAL A 341 27.55 -6.63 -12.94
C VAL A 341 27.28 -6.09 -11.53
N THR A 342 27.98 -6.61 -10.52
CA THR A 342 27.84 -6.17 -9.12
C THR A 342 28.64 -4.89 -8.84
N SER A 343 29.48 -4.44 -9.77
CA SER A 343 30.32 -3.25 -9.59
C SER A 343 29.50 -1.96 -9.63
N GLU A 344 29.99 -0.95 -8.91
CA GLU A 344 29.44 0.42 -8.97
C GLU A 344 29.46 0.97 -10.42
N ALA A 345 30.46 0.57 -11.21
CA ALA A 345 30.64 0.98 -12.59
C ALA A 345 29.55 0.44 -13.54
N PHE A 346 28.90 -0.68 -13.21
CA PHE A 346 27.76 -1.21 -13.98
C PHE A 346 26.42 -0.75 -13.39
N ALA A 347 26.28 -0.77 -12.07
CA ALA A 347 25.04 -0.39 -11.39
C ALA A 347 24.64 1.07 -11.69
N VAL A 348 25.59 2.02 -11.63
CA VAL A 348 25.34 3.46 -11.84
C VAL A 348 24.79 3.74 -13.25
N PRO A 349 25.43 3.32 -14.36
CA PRO A 349 24.88 3.51 -15.70
C PRO A 349 23.56 2.77 -15.93
N PHE A 350 23.42 1.54 -15.43
CA PHE A 350 22.21 0.74 -15.58
C PHE A 350 20.99 1.43 -14.93
N PHE A 351 21.14 1.91 -13.69
CA PHE A 351 20.08 2.69 -13.04
C PHE A 351 19.82 4.02 -13.77
N MET A 352 20.85 4.71 -14.26
CA MET A 352 20.67 5.95 -15.03
C MET A 352 19.89 5.74 -16.33
N ILE A 353 20.10 4.62 -17.03
CA ILE A 353 19.37 4.25 -18.26
C ILE A 353 17.91 3.91 -17.93
N ILE A 354 17.66 3.10 -16.91
CA ILE A 354 16.29 2.82 -16.42
C ILE A 354 15.59 4.12 -16.05
N CYS A 355 16.31 5.05 -15.45
CA CYS A 355 15.77 6.34 -15.04
C CYS A 355 15.47 7.30 -16.17
N LYS A 356 16.21 7.22 -17.27
CA LYS A 356 15.91 7.97 -18.49
C LYS A 356 14.74 7.39 -19.28
N SER A 357 14.44 6.10 -19.15
CA SER A 357 13.40 5.42 -19.92
C SER A 357 11.94 5.82 -19.58
N LYS A 358 11.72 6.82 -18.72
CA LYS A 358 10.41 7.29 -18.20
C LYS A 358 9.57 6.22 -17.47
N ILE A 359 10.09 5.01 -17.30
CA ILE A 359 9.46 3.91 -16.55
C ILE A 359 9.41 4.24 -15.05
N VAL A 360 10.40 4.98 -14.54
CA VAL A 360 10.51 5.37 -13.13
C VAL A 360 10.46 6.90 -13.02
N PRO A 361 9.64 7.50 -12.15
CA PRO A 361 9.62 8.94 -11.92
C PRO A 361 11.01 9.46 -11.53
N GLY A 362 11.49 10.54 -12.15
CA GLY A 362 12.89 11.02 -12.01
C GLY A 362 13.40 11.30 -10.59
N GLU A 363 12.53 11.44 -9.58
CA GLU A 363 12.93 11.51 -8.16
C GLU A 363 13.21 10.13 -7.56
N MET A 364 12.43 9.11 -7.91
CA MET A 364 12.63 7.72 -7.49
C MET A 364 13.95 7.16 -8.05
N CYS A 365 14.38 7.69 -9.18
CA CYS A 365 15.69 7.48 -9.75
C CYS A 365 16.85 8.04 -8.92
N ARG A 366 16.69 9.23 -8.36
CA ARG A 366 17.68 9.77 -7.40
C ARG A 366 17.69 8.95 -6.12
N VAL A 367 16.53 8.48 -5.66
CA VAL A 367 16.38 7.62 -4.47
C VAL A 367 17.11 6.28 -4.65
N VAL A 368 16.84 5.56 -5.74
CA VAL A 368 17.48 4.27 -6.04
C VAL A 368 18.99 4.44 -6.28
N PHE A 369 19.40 5.50 -6.98
CA PHE A 369 20.81 5.84 -7.18
C PHE A 369 21.54 6.15 -5.87
N LEU A 370 20.91 6.91 -4.96
CA LEU A 370 21.49 7.21 -3.64
C LEU A 370 21.57 5.98 -2.74
N VAL A 371 20.55 5.11 -2.74
CA VAL A 371 20.58 3.83 -2.01
C VAL A 371 21.66 2.89 -2.57
N ALA A 372 21.77 2.76 -3.88
CA ALA A 372 22.81 1.95 -4.54
C ALA A 372 24.23 2.49 -4.27
N SER A 373 24.41 3.82 -4.33
CA SER A 373 25.70 4.49 -4.09
C SER A 373 26.17 4.43 -2.62
N LYS A 374 25.26 4.26 -1.66
CA LYS A 374 25.57 4.12 -0.22
C LYS A 374 25.58 2.68 0.26
N TRP A 375 25.13 1.72 -0.55
CA TRP A 375 25.04 0.29 -0.20
C TRP A 375 26.36 -0.28 0.33
N HIS A 376 27.49 0.14 -0.25
CA HIS A 376 28.81 -0.33 0.18
C HIS A 376 29.37 0.40 1.42
N ARG A 377 28.80 1.55 1.80
CA ARG A 377 29.32 2.44 2.86
C ARG A 377 28.51 2.43 4.15
N LEU A 378 27.53 1.53 4.30
CA LEU A 378 26.72 1.42 5.52
C LEU A 378 27.53 0.73 6.64
N PRO A 379 27.90 1.44 7.72
CA PRO A 379 28.45 0.82 8.92
C PRO A 379 27.32 0.12 9.71
N ARG A 380 27.73 -0.84 10.54
CA ARG A 380 26.92 -1.75 11.37
C ARG A 380 25.96 -1.12 12.39
N ASP A 381 25.73 0.20 12.39
CA ASP A 381 24.90 0.88 13.38
C ASP A 381 23.63 1.55 12.83
N LEU A 382 22.51 1.17 13.47
CA LEU A 382 21.11 1.42 13.14
C LEU A 382 20.65 2.90 13.29
N SER A 383 21.56 3.82 13.63
CA SER A 383 21.28 5.27 13.74
C SER A 383 21.27 5.97 12.37
N SER A 384 22.03 5.46 11.39
CA SER A 384 22.12 6.03 10.05
C SER A 384 20.88 5.74 9.17
N LEU A 385 20.18 4.62 9.41
CA LEU A 385 18.96 4.26 8.69
C LEU A 385 17.79 5.23 9.00
N ARG A 386 17.69 5.69 10.25
CA ARG A 386 16.67 6.66 10.69
C ARG A 386 16.90 8.05 10.08
N CYS A 387 18.14 8.55 10.08
CA CYS A 387 18.47 9.84 9.45
C CYS A 387 18.31 9.82 7.93
N SER A 388 18.61 8.67 7.30
CA SER A 388 18.42 8.49 5.85
C SER A 388 16.94 8.47 5.47
N LEU A 389 16.07 7.87 6.30
CA LEU A 389 14.62 7.85 6.10
C LEU A 389 13.94 9.19 6.42
N ILE A 390 14.45 9.97 7.38
CA ILE A 390 13.97 11.32 7.68
C ILE A 390 14.41 12.30 6.58
N MET A 391 15.66 12.23 6.12
CA MET A 391 16.11 12.97 4.94
C MET A 391 15.34 12.54 3.67
N PHE A 392 15.00 11.26 3.54
CA PHE A 392 14.12 10.71 2.49
C PHE A 392 12.71 11.30 2.55
N TYR A 393 12.12 11.45 3.74
CA TYR A 393 10.82 12.10 3.93
C TYR A 393 10.90 13.60 3.58
N PHE A 394 11.91 14.33 4.05
CA PHE A 394 12.06 15.76 3.78
C PHE A 394 12.41 16.09 2.32
N ILE A 395 13.24 15.29 1.66
CA ILE A 395 13.58 15.48 0.24
C ILE A 395 12.40 15.12 -0.66
N ALA A 396 11.69 14.01 -0.36
CA ALA A 396 10.46 13.66 -1.07
C ALA A 396 9.37 14.72 -0.87
N LEU A 397 9.23 15.26 0.34
CA LEU A 397 8.29 16.34 0.66
C LEU A 397 8.68 17.65 -0.03
N ALA A 398 9.96 18.04 -0.03
CA ALA A 398 10.44 19.25 -0.69
C ALA A 398 10.35 19.17 -2.23
N GLY A 399 10.65 18.01 -2.82
CA GLY A 399 10.49 17.76 -4.25
C GLY A 399 9.02 17.67 -4.69
N ALA A 400 8.15 17.14 -3.84
CA ALA A 400 6.70 17.16 -4.05
C ALA A 400 6.14 18.59 -3.96
N HIS A 401 6.54 19.37 -2.94
CA HIS A 401 6.12 20.77 -2.81
C HIS A 401 6.59 21.63 -3.98
N LYS A 402 7.83 21.46 -4.46
CA LYS A 402 8.36 22.23 -5.59
C LYS A 402 7.62 21.93 -6.89
N ARG A 403 7.37 20.66 -7.22
CA ARG A 403 6.58 20.31 -8.42
C ARG A 403 5.12 20.68 -8.31
N VAL A 404 4.51 20.54 -7.12
CA VAL A 404 3.14 21.01 -6.88
C VAL A 404 3.07 22.52 -7.05
N VAL A 405 4.05 23.28 -6.54
CA VAL A 405 4.12 24.74 -6.73
C VAL A 405 4.34 25.09 -8.20
N ASP A 406 5.27 24.46 -8.91
CA ASP A 406 5.55 24.76 -10.32
C ASP A 406 4.37 24.39 -11.23
N GLN A 407 3.73 23.24 -11.01
CA GLN A 407 2.52 22.84 -11.72
C GLN A 407 1.32 23.73 -11.36
N LEU A 408 1.15 24.11 -10.09
CA LEU A 408 0.12 25.07 -9.68
C LEU A 408 0.38 26.43 -10.31
N ARG A 409 1.64 26.86 -10.46
CA ARG A 409 2.02 28.13 -11.10
C ARG A 409 1.69 28.11 -12.60
N GLU A 410 2.01 27.01 -13.28
CA GLU A 410 1.68 26.84 -14.69
C GLU A 410 0.16 26.74 -14.89
N GLN A 411 -0.54 25.95 -14.07
CA GLN A 411 -2.00 25.84 -14.13
C GLN A 411 -2.69 27.17 -13.79
N LEU A 412 -2.25 27.91 -12.77
CA LEU A 412 -2.75 29.26 -12.49
C LEU A 412 -2.49 30.24 -13.64
N SER A 413 -1.36 30.10 -14.34
CA SER A 413 -1.02 30.94 -15.50
C SER A 413 -1.88 30.64 -16.73
N LEU A 414 -2.26 29.37 -16.91
CA LEU A 414 -3.10 28.89 -18.01
C LEU A 414 -4.56 29.18 -17.71
N GLU A 415 -5.02 28.88 -16.51
CA GLU A 415 -6.38 29.17 -16.05
C GLU A 415 -6.66 30.68 -15.98
N SER A 416 -5.68 31.50 -15.58
CA SER A 416 -5.80 32.97 -15.68
C SER A 416 -5.82 33.48 -17.13
N ARG A 417 -5.22 32.74 -18.07
CA ARG A 417 -5.28 33.07 -19.51
C ARG A 417 -6.65 32.68 -20.08
N ASP A 418 -7.13 31.48 -19.80
CA ASP A 418 -8.44 30.99 -20.25
C ASP A 418 -9.59 31.79 -19.65
N LYS A 419 -9.53 32.14 -18.36
CA LYS A 419 -10.52 33.01 -17.72
C LYS A 419 -10.54 34.41 -18.35
N ARG A 420 -9.37 35.00 -18.64
CA ARG A 420 -9.31 36.30 -19.35
C ARG A 420 -9.87 36.21 -20.77
N TYR A 421 -9.55 35.14 -21.49
CA TYR A 421 -10.07 34.90 -22.83
C TYR A 421 -11.60 34.73 -22.85
N LEU A 422 -12.15 33.94 -21.91
CA LEU A 422 -13.59 33.75 -21.75
C LEU A 422 -14.32 35.05 -21.35
N ILE A 423 -13.76 35.83 -20.42
CA ILE A 423 -14.31 37.14 -20.05
C ILE A 423 -14.32 38.08 -21.26
N GLN A 424 -13.24 38.10 -22.05
CA GLN A 424 -13.16 38.93 -23.25
C GLN A 424 -14.23 38.52 -24.28
N LYS A 425 -14.40 37.22 -24.52
CA LYS A 425 -15.44 36.69 -25.43
C LYS A 425 -16.86 36.96 -24.94
N LEU A 426 -17.12 36.86 -23.64
CA LEU A 426 -18.42 37.22 -23.05
C LEU A 426 -18.70 38.72 -23.16
N THR A 427 -17.67 39.56 -22.99
CA THR A 427 -17.80 41.01 -23.10
C THR A 427 -18.05 41.46 -24.56
N GLU A 428 -17.41 40.80 -25.52
CA GLU A 428 -17.67 40.98 -26.96
C GLU A 428 -19.10 40.57 -27.31
N ALA A 429 -19.54 39.38 -26.88
CA ALA A 429 -20.90 38.90 -27.13
C ALA A 429 -21.97 39.82 -26.50
N GLN A 430 -21.74 40.33 -25.27
CA GLN A 430 -22.65 41.28 -24.64
C GLN A 430 -22.71 42.64 -25.34
N ARG A 431 -21.63 43.07 -26.01
CA ARG A 431 -21.65 44.29 -26.86
C ARG A 431 -22.43 44.07 -28.14
N GLU A 432 -22.30 42.91 -28.77
CA GLU A 432 -23.07 42.54 -29.97
C GLU A 432 -24.57 42.37 -29.69
N THR A 433 -24.96 42.05 -28.45
CA THR A 433 -26.39 41.93 -28.07
C THR A 433 -27.02 43.27 -27.66
N ARG A 434 -26.20 44.32 -27.47
CA ARG A 434 -26.65 45.65 -26.98
C ARG A 434 -26.73 46.70 -28.09
N ASN A 435 -26.13 46.41 -29.24
CA ASN A 435 -26.31 47.12 -30.51
C ASN A 435 -27.35 46.37 -31.36
#